data_AF-A0A0F9W847-F1
#
_entry.id   AF-A0A0F9W847-F1
#
_cell.length_a   1.000
_cell.length_b   1.000
_cell.length_c   1.000
_cell.angle_alpha   90.00
_cell.angle_beta   90.00
_cell.angle_gamma   90.00
#
_symmetry.space_group_name_H-M   'P 1'
#
loop_
_entity.id
_entity.type
_entity.pdbx_description
1 polymer ?
#
loop_
_entity_poly.entity_id
_entity_poly.type
_entity_poly.pdbx_seq_one_letter_code
_entity_poly.pdbx_strand_id
1 'polypeptide(L)'
;MSTIVCPHCQAENPPEAAFCEACGKAVPQTTDGPRIVEGNQLAVTSSGRAVQADLLHKAARRAATPLIVLGVLQIAIGIALFLINRNSDDADVVAAAPIMLAILSLIGVLFLGLGLWARKNPLPASIVGLVVYCTLIVAGALLNPATIIQGILIKIIIILVLVRSVGAGLKYKKLKAQTVYGADAPAAD
;
A
#
# COMPACT_ATOMS: atom_id res chain seq x y z
N MET A 1 43.77 7.40 -27.05
CA MET A 1 42.33 7.64 -26.80
C MET A 1 41.81 6.43 -26.06
N SER A 2 41.27 6.59 -24.85
CA SER A 2 40.71 5.47 -24.09
C SER A 2 39.37 5.07 -24.70
N THR A 3 39.16 3.80 -25.04
CA THR A 3 37.88 3.29 -25.56
C THR A 3 37.24 2.36 -24.54
N ILE A 4 35.91 2.28 -24.56
CA ILE A 4 35.15 1.32 -23.74
C ILE A 4 34.60 0.21 -24.63
N VAL A 5 34.77 -1.03 -24.21
CA VAL A 5 34.29 -2.21 -24.95
C VAL A 5 32.89 -2.56 -24.47
N CYS A 6 31.94 -2.68 -25.39
CA CYS A 6 30.57 -3.05 -25.07
C CYS A 6 30.51 -4.51 -24.57
N PRO A 7 29.98 -4.79 -23.36
CA PRO A 7 29.91 -6.16 -22.82
C PRO A 7 28.92 -7.07 -23.57
N HIS A 8 28.05 -6.50 -24.42
CA HIS A 8 27.00 -7.26 -25.10
C HIS A 8 27.35 -7.63 -26.55
N CYS A 9 28.09 -6.79 -27.26
CA CYS A 9 28.44 -7.00 -28.67
C CYS A 9 29.92 -6.84 -28.98
N GLN A 10 30.74 -6.47 -27.97
CA GLN A 10 32.19 -6.28 -28.08
C GLN A 10 32.65 -5.16 -29.01
N ALA A 11 31.76 -4.29 -29.50
CA ALA A 11 32.15 -3.10 -30.23
C ALA A 11 32.90 -2.09 -29.34
N GLU A 12 33.89 -1.40 -29.91
CA GLU A 12 34.60 -0.28 -29.30
C GLU A 12 33.75 0.99 -29.41
N ASN A 13 33.65 1.76 -28.32
CA ASN A 13 32.88 3.00 -28.28
C ASN A 13 33.72 4.12 -27.61
N PRO A 14 33.43 5.40 -27.91
CA PRO A 14 34.07 6.52 -27.24
C PRO A 14 33.83 6.48 -25.72
N PRO A 15 34.76 6.99 -24.89
CA PRO A 15 34.69 6.84 -23.44
C PRO A 15 33.50 7.59 -22.81
N GLU A 16 32.99 8.62 -23.48
CA GLU A 16 31.77 9.36 -23.12
C GLU A 16 30.47 8.79 -23.72
N ALA A 17 30.50 7.69 -24.49
CA ALA A 17 29.30 7.13 -25.15
C ALA A 17 28.32 6.50 -24.15
N ALA A 18 27.10 7.04 -23.98
CA ALA A 18 26.11 6.51 -23.04
C ALA A 18 25.48 5.18 -23.51
N PHE A 19 25.47 4.98 -24.83
CA PHE A 19 24.95 3.79 -25.51
C PHE A 19 25.95 3.33 -26.56
N CYS A 20 25.97 2.03 -26.83
CA CYS A 20 26.82 1.45 -27.85
C CYS A 20 26.29 1.80 -29.24
N GLU A 21 27.15 2.33 -30.11
CA GLU A 21 26.80 2.73 -31.47
C GLU A 21 26.47 1.54 -32.39
N ALA A 22 26.97 0.35 -32.08
CA ALA A 22 26.74 -0.86 -32.88
C ALA A 22 25.44 -1.59 -32.54
N CYS A 23 25.07 -1.69 -31.25
CA CYS A 23 23.91 -2.49 -30.81
C CYS A 23 22.85 -1.72 -29.99
N GLY A 24 23.08 -0.44 -29.68
CA GLY A 24 22.14 0.42 -28.96
C GLY A 24 22.01 0.17 -27.45
N LYS A 25 22.76 -0.77 -26.87
CA LYS A 25 22.70 -1.05 -25.42
C LYS A 25 23.55 -0.09 -24.62
N ALA A 26 23.12 0.21 -23.38
CA ALA A 26 23.88 1.07 -22.48
C ALA A 26 25.27 0.48 -22.20
N VAL A 27 26.28 1.34 -22.23
CA VAL A 27 27.68 1.01 -21.92
C VAL A 27 28.05 1.63 -20.57
N PRO A 28 28.84 0.93 -19.74
CA PRO A 28 29.21 1.41 -18.40
C PRO A 28 30.10 2.66 -18.51
N GLN A 29 29.59 3.80 -18.04
CA GLN A 29 30.26 5.10 -18.06
C GLN A 29 31.26 5.30 -16.91
N THR A 30 31.13 4.49 -15.85
CA THR A 30 32.00 4.46 -14.68
C THR A 30 32.19 3.01 -14.25
N THR A 31 33.20 2.73 -13.42
CA THR A 31 33.45 1.41 -12.80
C THR A 31 32.29 0.88 -11.95
N ASP A 32 31.24 1.68 -11.73
CA ASP A 32 30.04 1.34 -10.97
C ASP A 32 28.89 0.84 -11.86
N GLY A 33 29.14 -0.25 -12.59
CA GLY A 33 28.09 -1.12 -13.14
C GLY A 33 27.00 -0.48 -14.02
N PRO A 34 25.92 -1.22 -14.34
CA PRO A 34 24.76 -0.65 -14.99
C PRO A 34 24.14 0.42 -14.08
N ARG A 35 23.67 1.53 -14.65
CA ARG A 35 22.87 2.52 -13.91
C ARG A 35 21.57 1.87 -13.42
N ILE A 36 21.61 1.26 -12.24
CA ILE A 36 20.43 0.77 -11.56
C ILE A 36 19.70 2.01 -11.06
N VAL A 37 18.65 2.41 -11.78
CA VAL A 37 17.71 3.39 -11.26
C VAL A 37 17.07 2.73 -10.05
N GLU A 38 17.56 3.07 -8.86
CA GLU A 38 16.97 2.58 -7.61
C GLU A 38 15.48 2.89 -7.62
N GLY A 39 14.64 1.95 -7.17
CA GLY A 39 13.17 2.03 -7.30
C GLY A 39 12.51 3.23 -6.59
N ASN A 40 13.29 4.12 -5.98
CA ASN A 40 12.83 5.36 -5.37
C ASN A 40 13.16 6.62 -6.21
N GLN A 41 13.92 6.50 -7.31
CA GLN A 41 14.19 7.60 -8.22
C GLN A 41 13.03 7.78 -9.20
N LEU A 42 12.66 9.04 -9.41
CA LEU A 42 11.68 9.41 -10.42
C LEU A 42 12.29 9.26 -11.80
N ALA A 43 11.46 8.85 -12.76
CA ALA A 43 11.85 8.98 -14.15
C ALA A 43 12.23 10.43 -14.46
N VAL A 44 13.38 10.62 -15.12
CA VAL A 44 13.91 11.95 -15.43
C VAL A 44 13.01 12.66 -16.45
N THR A 45 12.44 11.90 -17.39
CA THR A 45 11.58 12.40 -18.47
C THR A 45 10.14 12.63 -18.00
N SER A 46 9.47 13.62 -18.60
CA SER A 46 8.05 13.93 -18.33
C SER A 46 7.13 12.74 -18.63
N SER A 47 7.39 12.02 -19.72
CA SER A 47 6.67 10.80 -20.10
C SER A 47 6.82 9.69 -19.06
N GLY A 48 8.04 9.47 -18.53
CA GLY A 48 8.27 8.48 -17.50
C GLY A 48 7.61 8.84 -16.17
N ARG A 49 7.60 10.12 -15.78
CA ARG A 49 6.89 10.57 -14.57
C ARG A 49 5.39 10.33 -14.67
N ALA A 50 4.80 10.56 -15.85
CA ALA A 50 3.39 10.29 -16.09
C ALA A 50 3.04 8.80 -15.92
N VAL A 51 3.88 7.91 -16.47
CA VAL A 51 3.72 6.45 -16.30
C VAL A 51 3.87 6.05 -14.84
N GLN A 52 4.90 6.55 -14.15
CA GLN A 52 5.13 6.23 -12.73
C GLN A 52 3.99 6.73 -11.84
N ALA A 53 3.47 7.93 -12.11
CA ALA A 53 2.30 8.48 -11.41
C ALA A 53 1.05 7.62 -11.59
N ASP A 54 0.81 7.08 -12.79
CA ASP A 54 -0.31 6.18 -13.05
C ASP A 54 -0.16 4.84 -12.33
N LEU A 55 1.04 4.26 -12.30
CA LEU A 55 1.32 3.04 -11.53
C LEU A 55 1.10 3.22 -10.03
N LEU A 56 1.55 4.35 -9.48
CA LEU A 56 1.33 4.70 -8.08
C LEU A 56 -0.15 4.94 -7.78
N HIS A 57 -0.88 5.56 -8.71
CA HIS A 57 -2.31 5.76 -8.59
C HIS A 57 -3.06 4.41 -8.56
N LYS A 58 -2.70 3.49 -9.47
CA LYS A 58 -3.23 2.12 -9.50
C LYS A 58 -2.88 1.35 -8.23
N ALA A 59 -1.65 1.46 -7.75
CA ALA A 59 -1.21 0.85 -6.50
C ALA A 59 -1.98 1.41 -5.29
N ALA A 60 -2.22 2.73 -5.26
CA ALA A 60 -3.01 3.35 -4.20
C ALA A 60 -4.47 2.89 -4.21
N ARG A 61 -5.08 2.65 -5.38
CA ARG A 61 -6.45 2.07 -5.45
C ARG A 61 -6.52 0.64 -4.91
N ARG A 62 -5.42 -0.13 -4.94
CA ARG A 62 -5.37 -1.47 -4.33
C ARG A 62 -5.49 -1.43 -2.81
N ALA A 63 -5.29 -0.27 -2.17
CA ALA A 63 -5.54 -0.07 -0.73
C ALA A 63 -7.02 -0.24 -0.34
N ALA A 64 -7.95 -0.10 -1.28
CA ALA A 64 -9.37 -0.30 -1.02
C ALA A 64 -9.71 -1.77 -0.74
N THR A 65 -9.01 -2.71 -1.40
CA THR A 65 -9.29 -4.15 -1.29
C THR A 65 -9.21 -4.68 0.14
N PRO A 66 -8.13 -4.47 0.93
CA PRO A 66 -8.06 -4.99 2.29
C PRO A 66 -9.17 -4.42 3.19
N LEU A 67 -9.51 -3.13 3.09
CA LEU A 67 -10.59 -2.54 3.89
C LEU A 67 -11.95 -3.16 3.57
N ILE A 68 -12.23 -3.40 2.28
CA ILE A 68 -13.47 -4.06 1.85
C ILE A 68 -13.49 -5.50 2.34
N VAL A 69 -12.39 -6.26 2.16
CA VAL A 69 -12.29 -7.65 2.60
C VAL A 69 -12.50 -7.75 4.12
N LEU A 70 -11.90 -6.85 4.91
CA LEU A 70 -12.10 -6.80 6.35
C LEU A 70 -13.56 -6.51 6.71
N GLY A 71 -14.19 -5.53 6.06
CA GLY A 71 -15.59 -5.20 6.30
C GLY A 71 -16.54 -6.37 6.00
N VAL A 72 -16.37 -7.04 4.85
CA VAL A 72 -17.17 -8.22 4.49
C VAL A 72 -16.92 -9.37 5.46
N LEU A 73 -15.65 -9.67 5.75
CA LEU A 73 -15.28 -10.76 6.64
C LEU A 73 -15.83 -10.54 8.05
N GLN A 74 -15.78 -9.30 8.57
CA GLN A 74 -16.32 -8.95 9.89
C GLN A 74 -17.83 -9.20 9.97
N ILE A 75 -18.58 -8.79 8.95
CA ILE A 75 -20.03 -9.01 8.88
C ILE A 75 -20.33 -10.51 8.79
N ALA A 76 -19.62 -11.24 7.92
CA ALA A 76 -19.79 -12.68 7.76
C ALA A 76 -19.52 -13.44 9.07
N ILE A 77 -18.45 -13.08 9.79
CA ILE A 77 -18.14 -13.65 11.10
C ILE A 77 -19.22 -13.30 12.12
N GLY A 78 -19.70 -12.05 12.15
CA GLY A 78 -20.79 -11.64 13.04
C GLY A 78 -22.07 -12.43 12.80
N ILE A 79 -22.45 -12.62 11.54
CA ILE A 79 -23.61 -13.45 11.16
C ILE A 79 -23.39 -14.91 11.59
N ALA A 80 -22.21 -15.49 11.31
CA ALA A 80 -21.91 -16.86 11.69
C ALA A 80 -21.99 -17.07 13.21
N LEU A 81 -21.36 -16.18 14.00
CA LEU A 81 -21.41 -16.23 15.46
C LEU A 81 -22.84 -16.06 16.00
N PHE A 82 -23.65 -15.19 15.40
CA PHE A 82 -25.06 -15.06 15.75
C PHE A 82 -25.83 -16.36 15.51
N LEU A 83 -25.64 -17.00 14.34
CA LEU A 83 -26.32 -18.25 14.00
C LEU A 83 -25.93 -19.42 14.90
N ILE A 84 -24.68 -19.44 15.39
CA ILE A 84 -24.18 -20.42 16.35
C ILE A 84 -24.74 -20.15 17.75
N ASN A 85 -24.61 -18.91 18.23
CA ASN A 85 -24.95 -18.56 19.61
C ASN A 85 -26.46 -18.46 19.87
N ARG A 86 -27.29 -18.20 18.86
CA ARG A 86 -28.75 -18.19 19.05
C ARG A 86 -29.35 -19.55 19.42
N ASN A 87 -28.58 -20.64 19.23
CA ASN A 87 -28.99 -22.01 19.52
C ASN A 87 -28.33 -22.57 20.80
N SER A 88 -27.61 -21.75 21.58
CA SER A 88 -26.99 -22.23 22.83
C SER A 88 -28.03 -22.42 23.93
N ASP A 89 -27.82 -23.42 24.80
CA ASP A 89 -28.67 -23.65 25.98
C ASP A 89 -28.52 -22.57 27.06
N ASP A 90 -27.46 -21.78 26.98
CA ASP A 90 -27.17 -20.67 27.90
C ASP A 90 -27.97 -19.41 27.50
N ALA A 91 -28.91 -19.02 28.36
CA ALA A 91 -29.80 -17.88 28.13
C ALA A 91 -29.05 -16.53 28.03
N ASP A 92 -27.95 -16.37 28.77
CA ASP A 92 -27.17 -15.13 28.75
C ASP A 92 -26.42 -15.01 27.40
N VAL A 93 -25.93 -16.13 26.87
CA VAL A 93 -25.29 -16.18 25.55
C VAL A 93 -26.27 -15.85 24.43
N VAL A 94 -27.49 -16.40 24.49
CA VAL A 94 -28.55 -16.11 23.50
C VAL A 94 -28.96 -14.64 23.56
N ALA A 95 -29.11 -14.07 24.77
CA ALA A 95 -29.47 -12.66 24.95
C ALA A 95 -28.37 -11.69 24.46
N ALA A 96 -27.09 -12.06 24.57
CA ALA A 96 -25.96 -11.25 24.11
C ALA A 96 -25.71 -11.35 22.59
N ALA A 97 -26.13 -12.43 21.93
CA ALA A 97 -25.91 -12.68 20.51
C ALA A 97 -26.32 -11.52 19.57
N PRO A 98 -27.53 -10.90 19.67
CA PRO A 98 -27.91 -9.79 18.79
C PRO A 98 -27.06 -8.53 19.00
N ILE A 99 -26.64 -8.24 20.23
CA ILE A 99 -25.77 -7.09 20.53
C ILE A 99 -24.40 -7.28 19.88
N MET A 100 -23.84 -8.48 19.99
CA MET A 100 -22.56 -8.82 19.35
C MET A 100 -22.65 -8.69 17.82
N LEU A 101 -23.72 -9.21 17.21
CA LEU A 101 -23.98 -9.05 15.77
C LEU A 101 -24.04 -7.58 15.37
N ALA A 102 -24.76 -6.76 16.13
CA ALA A 102 -24.91 -5.34 15.84
C ALA A 102 -23.57 -4.60 15.87
N ILE A 103 -22.73 -4.85 16.89
CA ILE A 103 -21.39 -4.25 17.02
C ILE A 103 -20.50 -4.66 15.85
N LEU A 104 -20.42 -5.96 15.54
CA LEU A 104 -19.57 -6.46 14.45
C LEU A 104 -20.05 -5.95 13.09
N SER A 105 -21.36 -5.86 12.89
CA SER A 105 -21.95 -5.32 11.66
C SER A 105 -21.68 -3.82 11.52
N LEU A 106 -21.80 -3.04 12.59
CA LEU A 106 -21.49 -1.61 12.59
C LEU A 106 -20.03 -1.35 12.21
N ILE A 107 -19.10 -2.08 12.83
CA ILE A 107 -17.67 -1.99 12.51
C ILE A 107 -17.41 -2.44 11.07
N GLY A 108 -18.05 -3.52 10.63
CA GLY A 108 -17.93 -4.01 9.26
C GLY A 108 -18.41 -2.99 8.22
N VAL A 109 -19.56 -2.35 8.45
CA VAL A 109 -20.09 -1.27 7.61
C VAL A 109 -19.15 -0.06 7.61
N LEU A 110 -18.55 0.29 8.74
CA LEU A 110 -17.54 1.34 8.82
C LEU A 110 -16.34 1.02 7.91
N PHE A 111 -15.79 -0.19 7.99
CA PHE A 111 -14.67 -0.61 7.13
C PHE A 111 -15.06 -0.69 5.65
N LEU A 112 -16.28 -1.13 5.32
CA LEU A 112 -16.81 -1.08 3.95
C LEU A 112 -16.90 0.37 3.45
N GLY A 113 -17.43 1.28 4.25
CA GLY A 113 -17.51 2.70 3.96
C GLY A 113 -16.13 3.30 3.69
N LEU A 114 -15.16 3.02 4.56
CA LEU A 114 -13.77 3.42 4.35
C LEU A 114 -13.15 2.80 3.09
N GLY A 115 -13.45 1.54 2.80
CA GLY A 115 -12.98 0.86 1.60
C GLY A 115 -13.55 1.45 0.30
N LEU A 116 -14.84 1.80 0.29
CA LEU A 116 -15.47 2.52 -0.82
C LEU A 116 -14.91 3.95 -0.95
N TRP A 117 -14.65 4.63 0.17
CA TRP A 117 -14.02 5.95 0.17
C TRP A 117 -12.57 5.92 -0.31
N ALA A 118 -11.82 4.86 0.00
CA ALA A 118 -10.45 4.64 -0.45
C ALA A 118 -10.32 4.56 -1.98
N ARG A 119 -11.40 4.21 -2.70
CA ARG A 119 -11.42 4.24 -4.17
C ARG A 119 -11.30 5.65 -4.74
N LYS A 120 -11.78 6.67 -4.01
CA LYS A 120 -11.69 8.09 -4.39
C LYS A 120 -10.48 8.76 -3.75
N ASN A 121 -10.25 8.53 -2.46
CA ASN A 121 -9.20 9.15 -1.67
C ASN A 121 -8.45 8.10 -0.82
N PRO A 122 -7.49 7.35 -1.39
CA PRO A 122 -6.87 6.20 -0.72
C PRO A 122 -6.06 6.58 0.52
N LEU A 123 -5.41 7.75 0.51
CA LEU A 123 -4.52 8.20 1.58
C LEU A 123 -5.27 8.49 2.89
N PRO A 124 -6.26 9.41 2.95
CA PRO A 124 -6.99 9.68 4.20
C PRO A 124 -7.76 8.44 4.67
N ALA A 125 -8.37 7.68 3.75
CA ALA A 125 -9.10 6.47 4.10
C ALA A 125 -8.21 5.41 4.76
N SER A 126 -6.98 5.20 4.25
CA SER A 126 -6.03 4.24 4.83
C SER A 126 -5.53 4.67 6.21
N ILE A 127 -5.30 5.97 6.43
CA ILE A 127 -4.91 6.50 7.75
C ILE A 127 -6.04 6.29 8.76
N VAL A 128 -7.27 6.69 8.41
CA VAL A 128 -8.44 6.53 9.29
C VAL A 128 -8.67 5.04 9.59
N GLY A 129 -8.62 4.18 8.57
CA GLY A 129 -8.77 2.74 8.73
C GLY A 129 -7.70 2.13 9.66
N LEU A 130 -6.44 2.55 9.54
CA LEU A 130 -5.36 2.12 10.43
C LEU A 130 -5.59 2.58 11.87
N VAL A 131 -5.96 3.85 12.08
CA VAL A 131 -6.24 4.39 13.41
C VAL A 131 -7.40 3.64 14.06
N VAL A 132 -8.53 3.50 13.36
CA VAL A 132 -9.70 2.76 13.86
C VAL A 132 -9.33 1.32 14.20
N TYR A 133 -8.58 0.64 13.33
CA TYR A 133 -8.16 -0.75 13.57
C TYR A 133 -7.27 -0.88 14.81
N CYS A 134 -6.28 0.02 14.98
CA CYS A 134 -5.43 0.05 16.16
C CYS A 134 -6.26 0.33 17.43
N THR A 135 -7.20 1.28 17.38
CA THR A 135 -8.10 1.57 18.51
C THR A 135 -8.92 0.34 18.90
N LEU A 136 -9.44 -0.42 17.93
CA LEU A 136 -10.19 -1.65 18.19
C LEU A 136 -9.33 -2.74 18.83
N ILE A 137 -8.06 -2.89 18.40
CA ILE A 137 -7.13 -3.84 19.01
C ILE A 137 -6.86 -3.45 20.48
N VAL A 138 -6.60 -2.17 20.74
CA VAL A 138 -6.34 -1.68 22.10
C VAL A 138 -7.59 -1.83 22.97
N ALA A 139 -8.76 -1.50 22.47
CA ALA A 139 -10.02 -1.68 23.20
C ALA A 139 -10.26 -3.16 23.55
N GLY A 140 -10.05 -4.07 22.59
CA GLY A 140 -10.18 -5.52 22.83
C GLY A 140 -9.17 -6.04 23.85
N ALA A 141 -7.93 -5.54 23.81
CA ALA A 141 -6.89 -5.87 24.78
C ALA A 141 -7.25 -5.46 26.21
N LEU A 142 -7.86 -4.28 26.38
CA LEU A 142 -8.28 -3.77 27.69
C LEU A 142 -9.44 -4.57 28.27
N LEU A 143 -10.35 -5.06 27.43
CA LEU A 143 -11.48 -5.88 27.86
C LEU A 143 -11.05 -7.33 28.15
N ASN A 144 -10.16 -7.89 27.34
CA ASN A 144 -9.63 -9.23 27.54
C ASN A 144 -8.23 -9.38 26.91
N PRO A 145 -7.16 -9.52 27.71
CA PRO A 145 -5.79 -9.59 27.20
C PRO A 145 -5.51 -10.85 26.35
N ALA A 146 -6.28 -11.94 26.54
CA ALA A 146 -6.16 -13.14 25.72
C ALA A 146 -6.49 -12.86 24.25
N THR A 147 -7.32 -11.84 23.96
CA THR A 147 -7.65 -11.45 22.60
C THR A 147 -6.44 -10.93 21.83
N ILE A 148 -5.39 -10.42 22.49
CA ILE A 148 -4.15 -10.00 21.81
C ILE A 148 -3.47 -11.21 21.18
N ILE A 149 -3.31 -12.28 21.96
CA ILE A 149 -2.58 -13.49 21.56
C ILE A 149 -3.37 -14.23 20.48
N GLN A 150 -4.69 -14.30 20.63
CA GLN A 150 -5.56 -14.95 19.65
C GLN A 150 -5.60 -14.15 18.34
N GLY A 151 -5.14 -14.78 17.25
CA GLY A 151 -5.16 -14.17 15.92
C GLY A 151 -4.10 -13.09 15.70
N ILE A 152 -3.04 -13.03 16.53
CA ILE A 152 -1.96 -12.05 16.39
C ILE A 152 -1.33 -12.04 14.98
N LEU A 153 -1.19 -13.20 14.35
CA LEU A 153 -0.67 -13.32 12.97
C LEU A 153 -1.53 -12.55 11.96
N ILE A 154 -2.85 -12.72 12.03
CA ILE A 154 -3.80 -12.03 11.14
C ILE A 154 -3.74 -10.52 11.39
N LYS A 155 -3.69 -10.09 12.66
CA LYS A 155 -3.58 -8.67 13.03
C LYS A 155 -2.31 -8.02 12.48
N ILE A 156 -1.17 -8.70 12.60
CA ILE A 156 0.11 -8.23 12.05
C ILE A 156 0.03 -8.10 10.53
N ILE A 157 -0.53 -9.10 9.83
CA ILE A 157 -0.68 -9.05 8.37
C ILE A 157 -1.54 -7.85 7.95
N ILE A 158 -2.66 -7.62 8.63
CA ILE A 158 -3.54 -6.48 8.36
C ILE A 158 -2.81 -5.15 8.55
N ILE A 159 -2.10 -4.99 9.67
CA ILE A 159 -1.31 -3.77 9.95
C ILE A 159 -0.25 -3.56 8.86
N LEU A 160 0.49 -4.60 8.47
CA LEU A 160 1.52 -4.50 7.43
C LEU A 160 0.93 -4.09 6.08
N VAL A 161 -0.24 -4.63 5.72
CA VAL A 161 -0.95 -4.27 4.48
C VAL A 161 -1.42 -2.81 4.52
N LEU A 162 -1.98 -2.35 5.64
CA LEU A 162 -2.42 -0.96 5.81
C LEU A 162 -1.25 0.03 5.80
N VAL A 163 -0.16 -0.27 6.51
CA VAL A 163 1.05 0.57 6.54
C VAL A 163 1.68 0.69 5.15
N ARG A 164 1.80 -0.43 4.41
CA ARG A 164 2.27 -0.41 3.02
C ARG A 164 1.38 0.45 2.12
N SER A 165 0.06 0.38 2.33
CA SER A 165 -0.92 1.17 1.58
C SER A 165 -0.78 2.68 1.85
N VAL A 166 -0.59 3.07 3.13
CA VAL A 166 -0.33 4.47 3.52
C VAL A 166 0.98 4.97 2.88
N GLY A 167 2.04 4.17 2.92
CA GLY A 167 3.33 4.51 2.31
C GLY A 167 3.23 4.76 0.79
N ALA A 168 2.46 3.94 0.07
CA ALA A 168 2.20 4.15 -1.37
C ALA A 168 1.44 5.45 -1.63
N GLY A 169 0.43 5.76 -0.80
CA GLY A 169 -0.34 7.00 -0.90
C GLY A 169 0.53 8.25 -0.66
N LEU A 170 1.37 8.24 0.37
CA LEU A 170 2.26 9.36 0.69
C LEU A 170 3.27 9.62 -0.44
N LYS A 171 3.83 8.55 -1.03
CA LYS A 171 4.70 8.65 -2.21
C LYS A 171 3.97 9.31 -3.38
N TYR A 172 2.75 8.87 -3.71
CA TYR A 172 1.95 9.50 -4.77
C TYR A 172 1.71 11.00 -4.53
N LYS A 173 1.39 11.40 -3.29
CA LYS A 173 1.17 12.82 -2.95
C LYS A 173 2.44 13.65 -3.10
N LYS A 174 3.59 13.13 -2.66
CA LYS A 174 4.90 13.80 -2.82
C LYS A 174 5.25 13.99 -4.30
N LEU A 175 5.02 12.97 -5.11
CA LEU A 175 5.32 13.01 -6.55
C LEU A 175 4.42 13.98 -7.31
N LYS A 176 3.12 14.00 -6.98
CA LYS A 176 2.19 14.98 -7.53
C LYS A 176 2.57 16.42 -7.16
N ALA A 177 3.05 16.65 -5.94
CA ALA A 177 3.56 17.96 -5.55
C ALA A 177 4.81 18.34 -6.35
N GLN A 178 5.75 17.42 -6.53
CA GLN A 178 6.97 17.68 -7.30
C GLN A 178 6.72 17.92 -8.79
N THR A 179 5.73 17.26 -9.41
CA THR A 179 5.37 17.55 -10.81
C THR A 179 4.67 18.88 -10.99
N VAL A 180 3.88 19.33 -10.01
CA VAL A 180 3.14 20.61 -10.09
C VAL A 180 4.04 21.80 -9.74
N TYR A 181 4.86 21.70 -8.69
CA TYR A 181 5.68 22.83 -8.20
C TYR A 181 7.15 22.77 -8.64
N GLY A 182 7.65 21.60 -9.06
CA GLY A 182 9.02 21.43 -9.53
C GLY A 182 9.23 21.78 -11.00
N ALA A 183 8.18 22.11 -11.75
CA ALA A 183 8.31 22.68 -13.09
C ALA A 183 8.75 24.16 -13.06
N ASP A 184 8.52 24.85 -11.94
CA ASP A 184 8.79 26.29 -11.78
C ASP A 184 9.96 26.58 -10.83
N ALA A 185 10.60 25.54 -10.28
CA ALA A 185 11.76 25.71 -9.41
C ALA A 185 12.98 26.12 -10.27
N PRO A 186 13.59 27.31 -10.05
CA PRO A 186 14.80 27.68 -10.75
C PRO A 186 15.87 26.61 -10.49
N ALA A 187 16.65 26.26 -11.52
CA ALA A 187 17.81 25.41 -11.35
C ALA A 187 18.66 26.01 -10.23
N ALA A 188 18.89 25.25 -9.17
CA ALA A 188 19.82 25.66 -8.13
C ALA A 188 21.22 25.50 -8.73
N ASP A 189 21.77 26.62 -9.20
CA ASP A 189 23.14 26.79 -9.67
C ASP A 189 24.14 26.63 -8.51
#